data_AF-A0A5E4D3V0-F1
#
_entry.id   AF-A0A5E4D3V0-F1
#
_cell.length_a   1.000
_cell.length_b   1.000
_cell.length_c   1.000
_cell.angle_alpha   90.00
_cell.angle_beta   90.00
_cell.angle_gamma   90.00
#
_symmetry.space_group_name_H-M   'P 1'
#
loop_
_entity.id
_entity.type
_entity.pdbx_description
1 polymer ?
#
loop_
_entity_poly.entity_id
_entity_poly.type
_entity_poly.pdbx_seq_one_letter_code
_entity_poly.pdbx_strand_id
1 'polypeptide(L)'
;GTKKEEIEGEEEVAGLIQPAEVFAPKSLVLVSRLDYPEIFRACLGLIYTVYVDSLNVSLESLIANLCACLVPAAGGSQKLFSLGAGDRQLIQTPLHDSLPVTGTSVALLFQQLGIQNVLSLFCAVLTENKVLFHSASFQRLSDACRALESLMFPLKYSYPYIPILPAQLLEVLSSPTPFIIGVHSIFKTDIHELLDVIIADLDGGIIKIPECIHLSSLPEPLLHQTQAALSLDKEVRAVFLRLFAQLFQGYRSCLQLIRIHAEPVIHFHKTAFLGQRGLVENDFLTKVLNGMAFAGFVSERGPPYRSCDLFDELVAFEVERIKLEENNPLKIIKHVRELAEQLFKNENPNPHMAFQKVPRPTEGSHLRVHILPFPKINEAQVQELIQENLAKNQNAPPATRMEKKCVVPAGPPVVSILDKVTTVFNSAQRLEVVRNCISFIFENKTLETEKTLPAALRALKGKAARQCLTDELGLHVQQNRAILDHQQFDYIIRMMNCTLQDCSSLEEYNIAAALLPLTSAFYR
;
A
#
# COMPACT_ATOMS: atom_id res chain seq x y z
N GLY A 1 -16.89 -74.34 -60.41
CA GLY A 1 -17.58 -73.28 -61.15
C GLY A 1 -18.80 -72.87 -60.35
N THR A 2 -19.11 -71.58 -60.35
CA THR A 2 -20.40 -70.93 -60.01
C THR A 2 -20.92 -71.08 -58.57
N LYS A 3 -21.40 -70.05 -57.88
CA LYS A 3 -21.67 -68.65 -58.22
C LYS A 3 -21.80 -67.88 -56.90
N LYS A 4 -21.16 -66.71 -56.84
CA LYS A 4 -21.45 -65.64 -55.86
C LYS A 4 -22.86 -65.11 -56.15
N GLU A 5 -23.64 -64.90 -55.12
CA GLU A 5 -24.77 -63.95 -55.14
C GLU A 5 -24.39 -62.75 -54.29
N GLU A 6 -24.61 -61.59 -54.89
CA GLU A 6 -24.26 -60.25 -54.46
C GLU A 6 -25.20 -59.81 -53.32
N ILE A 7 -24.63 -59.26 -52.25
CA ILE A 7 -25.37 -58.40 -51.33
C ILE A 7 -24.81 -57.00 -51.57
N GLU A 8 -25.65 -56.17 -52.16
CA GLU A 8 -25.45 -54.74 -52.36
C GLU A 8 -25.17 -54.09 -50.99
N GLY A 9 -23.92 -53.67 -50.79
CA GLY A 9 -23.55 -52.76 -49.71
C GLY A 9 -23.75 -51.34 -50.23
N GLU A 10 -24.73 -50.65 -49.65
CA GLU A 10 -24.95 -49.22 -49.87
C GLU A 10 -23.66 -48.44 -49.57
N GLU A 11 -23.17 -47.71 -50.58
CA GLU A 11 -22.13 -46.70 -50.43
C GLU A 11 -22.68 -45.56 -49.56
N GLU A 12 -22.46 -45.63 -48.24
CA GLU A 12 -22.54 -44.43 -47.41
C GLU A 12 -21.36 -43.52 -47.76
N VAL A 13 -21.65 -42.53 -48.60
CA VAL A 13 -20.83 -41.37 -48.89
C VAL A 13 -20.35 -40.75 -47.58
N ALA A 14 -19.08 -40.97 -47.25
CA ALA A 14 -18.35 -40.31 -46.18
C ALA A 14 -18.16 -38.82 -46.52
N GLY A 15 -19.24 -38.06 -46.43
CA GLY A 15 -19.31 -36.62 -46.67
C GLY A 15 -19.83 -35.84 -45.46
N LEU A 16 -19.74 -36.41 -44.25
CA LEU A 16 -20.06 -35.69 -43.02
C LEU A 16 -18.89 -34.78 -42.66
N ILE A 17 -19.13 -33.48 -42.81
CA ILE A 17 -18.27 -32.39 -42.31
C ILE A 17 -17.88 -32.74 -40.87
N GLN A 18 -16.58 -32.93 -40.60
CA GLN A 18 -16.07 -33.13 -39.25
C GLN A 18 -16.56 -31.97 -38.37
N PRO A 19 -17.11 -32.23 -37.17
CA PRO A 19 -17.53 -31.16 -36.28
C PRO A 19 -16.35 -30.21 -36.06
N ALA A 20 -16.60 -28.90 -36.19
CA ALA A 20 -15.57 -27.89 -36.02
C ALA A 20 -14.83 -28.13 -34.69
N GLU A 21 -13.52 -28.32 -34.75
CA GLU A 21 -12.70 -28.46 -33.55
C GLU A 21 -12.81 -27.17 -32.73
N VAL A 22 -13.49 -27.24 -31.59
CA VAL A 22 -13.63 -26.11 -30.68
C VAL A 22 -12.37 -26.05 -29.83
N PHE A 23 -11.52 -25.05 -30.07
CA PHE A 23 -10.30 -24.85 -29.28
C PHE A 23 -10.63 -24.10 -27.99
N ALA A 24 -10.40 -24.73 -26.84
CA ALA A 24 -10.33 -24.03 -25.57
C ALA A 24 -8.99 -23.30 -25.45
N PRO A 25 -8.96 -22.04 -24.97
CA PRO A 25 -7.71 -21.33 -24.74
C PRO A 25 -6.88 -22.08 -23.69
N LYS A 26 -5.60 -22.34 -24.01
CA LYS A 26 -4.62 -22.95 -23.10
C LYS A 26 -3.70 -21.87 -22.55
N SER A 27 -3.24 -22.06 -21.31
CA SER A 27 -2.29 -21.16 -20.65
C SER A 27 -1.12 -21.94 -20.07
N LEU A 28 0.08 -21.36 -20.12
CA LEU A 28 1.26 -21.86 -19.40
C LEU A 28 1.42 -21.03 -18.12
N VAL A 29 1.47 -21.72 -16.98
CA VAL A 29 1.54 -21.07 -15.66
C VAL A 29 2.77 -21.56 -14.91
N LEU A 30 3.51 -20.62 -14.33
CA LEU A 30 4.62 -20.88 -13.41
C LEU A 30 4.26 -20.34 -12.03
N VAL A 31 4.38 -21.18 -11.01
CA VAL A 31 4.15 -20.80 -9.61
C VAL A 31 5.50 -20.76 -8.90
N SER A 32 5.86 -19.61 -8.36
CA SER A 32 7.13 -19.39 -7.66
C SER A 32 6.92 -18.49 -6.45
N ARG A 33 7.75 -18.69 -5.41
CA ARG A 33 7.85 -17.76 -4.26
C ARG A 33 8.74 -16.56 -4.56
N LEU A 34 9.54 -16.63 -5.62
CA LEU A 34 10.43 -15.56 -6.03
C LEU A 34 9.67 -14.55 -6.89
N ASP A 35 10.02 -13.27 -6.79
CA ASP A 35 9.33 -12.20 -7.54
C ASP A 35 10.17 -11.70 -8.73
N TYR A 36 10.22 -12.50 -9.81
CA TYR A 36 10.91 -12.14 -11.06
C TYR A 36 9.98 -12.26 -12.28
N PRO A 37 8.91 -11.44 -12.36
CA PRO A 37 7.84 -11.60 -13.35
C PRO A 37 8.35 -11.53 -14.79
N GLU A 38 9.28 -10.61 -15.10
CA GLU A 38 9.84 -10.47 -16.45
C GLU A 38 10.71 -11.67 -16.85
N ILE A 39 11.47 -12.23 -15.91
CA ILE A 39 12.30 -13.42 -16.15
C ILE A 39 11.39 -14.63 -16.35
N PHE A 40 10.36 -14.80 -15.53
CA PHE A 40 9.42 -15.91 -15.70
C PHE A 40 8.61 -15.78 -16.98
N ARG A 41 8.21 -14.57 -17.37
CA ARG A 41 7.57 -14.30 -18.67
C ARG A 41 8.50 -14.70 -19.83
N ALA A 42 9.78 -14.37 -19.74
CA ALA A 42 10.78 -14.77 -20.74
C ALA A 42 10.97 -16.30 -20.80
N CYS A 43 11.04 -16.98 -19.64
CA CYS A 43 11.14 -18.43 -19.55
C CYS A 43 9.92 -19.14 -20.15
N LEU A 44 8.70 -18.70 -19.80
CA LEU A 44 7.46 -19.23 -20.36
C LEU A 44 7.36 -18.96 -21.86
N GLY A 45 7.76 -17.77 -22.31
CA GLY A 45 7.84 -17.40 -23.71
C GLY A 45 8.80 -18.28 -24.51
N LEU A 46 9.95 -18.64 -23.93
CA LEU A 46 10.91 -19.56 -24.55
C LEU A 46 10.36 -20.98 -24.68
N ILE A 47 9.73 -21.51 -23.63
CA ILE A 47 9.08 -22.84 -23.65
C ILE A 47 8.02 -22.87 -24.76
N TYR A 48 7.19 -21.83 -24.83
CA TYR A 48 6.19 -21.69 -25.88
C TYR A 48 6.81 -21.57 -27.27
N THR A 49 7.92 -20.82 -27.41
CA THR A 49 8.64 -20.67 -28.69
C THR A 49 9.20 -22.00 -29.19
N VAL A 50 9.87 -22.76 -28.32
CA VAL A 50 10.43 -24.07 -28.66
C VAL A 50 9.34 -25.01 -29.13
N TYR A 51 8.19 -24.98 -28.45
CA TYR A 51 7.03 -25.76 -28.83
C TYR A 51 6.47 -25.34 -30.20
N VAL A 52 6.11 -24.07 -30.36
CA VAL A 52 5.41 -23.56 -31.55
C VAL A 52 6.27 -23.63 -32.80
N ASP A 53 7.57 -23.34 -32.68
CA ASP A 53 8.49 -23.36 -33.82
C ASP A 53 9.20 -24.70 -33.98
N SER A 54 8.85 -25.72 -33.19
CA SER A 54 9.40 -27.07 -33.26
C SER A 54 10.94 -27.07 -33.24
N LEU A 55 11.52 -26.29 -32.32
CA LEU A 55 12.97 -26.20 -32.19
C LEU A 55 13.54 -27.54 -31.69
N ASN A 56 14.78 -27.86 -32.08
CA ASN A 56 15.48 -29.11 -31.73
C ASN A 56 15.96 -29.13 -30.25
N VAL A 57 15.07 -28.87 -29.29
CA VAL A 57 15.33 -28.88 -27.85
C VAL A 57 14.13 -29.49 -27.15
N SER A 58 14.35 -30.43 -26.23
CA SER A 58 13.25 -31.05 -25.48
C SER A 58 12.66 -30.07 -24.46
N LEU A 59 11.33 -30.07 -24.34
CA LEU A 59 10.62 -29.23 -23.37
C LEU A 59 10.95 -29.66 -21.93
N GLU A 60 11.13 -30.96 -21.71
CA GLU A 60 11.55 -31.55 -20.43
C GLU A 60 12.87 -30.95 -19.95
N SER A 61 13.83 -30.74 -20.86
CA SER A 61 15.13 -30.14 -20.53
C SER A 61 15.00 -28.67 -20.14
N LEU A 62 14.19 -27.89 -20.87
CA LEU A 62 13.94 -26.49 -20.51
C LEU A 62 13.32 -26.36 -19.11
N ILE A 63 12.32 -27.20 -18.82
CA ILE A 63 11.63 -27.22 -17.51
C ILE A 63 12.60 -27.65 -16.41
N ALA A 64 13.40 -28.70 -16.63
CA ALA A 64 14.38 -29.17 -15.66
C ALA A 64 15.47 -28.13 -15.38
N ASN A 65 15.95 -27.43 -16.40
CA ASN A 65 16.93 -26.35 -16.25
C ASN A 65 16.35 -25.17 -15.47
N LEU A 66 15.07 -24.84 -15.69
CA LEU A 66 14.37 -23.78 -14.97
C LEU A 66 14.24 -24.13 -13.48
N CYS A 67 13.81 -25.34 -13.16
CA CYS A 67 13.67 -25.82 -11.78
C CYS A 67 15.02 -25.95 -11.05
N ALA A 68 16.09 -26.33 -11.77
CA ALA A 68 17.43 -26.44 -11.19
C ALA A 68 18.20 -25.11 -11.13
N CYS A 69 17.64 -24.01 -11.68
CA CYS A 69 18.30 -22.72 -11.67
C CYS A 69 18.33 -22.12 -10.25
N LEU A 70 19.50 -22.16 -9.61
CA LEU A 70 19.72 -21.47 -8.33
C LEU A 70 19.73 -19.95 -8.52
N VAL A 71 18.88 -19.23 -7.78
CA VAL A 71 18.89 -17.77 -7.73
C VAL A 71 20.00 -17.29 -6.80
N PRO A 72 20.82 -16.29 -7.20
CA PRO A 72 21.83 -15.72 -6.32
C PRO A 72 21.25 -15.13 -5.04
N ALA A 73 22.08 -15.00 -4.00
CA ALA A 73 21.71 -14.23 -2.82
C ALA A 73 21.72 -12.74 -3.13
N ALA A 74 20.88 -12.01 -2.38
CA ALA A 74 20.84 -10.56 -2.40
C ALA A 74 22.20 -9.90 -2.14
N GLY A 75 22.31 -8.64 -2.57
CA GLY A 75 23.54 -7.87 -2.47
C GLY A 75 24.17 -7.54 -3.82
N GLY A 76 23.37 -7.45 -4.87
CA GLY A 76 23.81 -7.09 -6.21
C GLY A 76 24.49 -8.21 -6.99
N SER A 77 24.32 -9.45 -6.55
CA SER A 77 24.83 -10.62 -7.26
C SER A 77 24.10 -10.80 -8.60
N GLN A 78 24.83 -11.31 -9.58
CA GLN A 78 24.31 -11.60 -10.91
C GLN A 78 24.56 -13.06 -11.27
N LYS A 79 23.63 -13.65 -12.02
CA LYS A 79 23.80 -14.97 -12.63
C LYS A 79 23.24 -14.99 -14.03
N LEU A 80 24.14 -15.20 -14.99
CA LEU A 80 23.75 -15.56 -16.34
C LEU A 80 23.35 -17.03 -16.35
N PHE A 81 22.21 -17.35 -16.96
CA PHE A 81 21.72 -18.71 -17.11
C PHE A 81 21.09 -18.89 -18.50
N SER A 82 20.89 -20.15 -18.87
CA SER A 82 20.25 -20.56 -20.12
C SER A 82 19.36 -21.75 -19.80
N LEU A 83 18.12 -21.72 -20.31
CA LEU A 83 17.26 -22.89 -20.28
C LEU A 83 17.53 -23.81 -21.47
N GLY A 84 18.06 -23.28 -22.57
CA GLY A 84 18.32 -24.00 -23.81
C GLY A 84 17.94 -23.16 -25.04
N ALA A 85 17.94 -23.76 -26.23
CA ALA A 85 17.56 -23.09 -27.48
C ALA A 85 18.34 -21.79 -27.78
N GLY A 86 19.58 -21.67 -27.28
CA GLY A 86 20.44 -20.52 -27.49
C GLY A 86 20.04 -19.27 -26.72
N ASP A 87 19.20 -19.41 -25.69
CA ASP A 87 18.84 -18.30 -24.81
C ASP A 87 20.02 -17.87 -23.91
N ARG A 88 20.00 -16.61 -23.51
CA ARG A 88 20.88 -16.04 -22.48
C ARG A 88 20.06 -15.08 -21.64
N GLN A 89 19.77 -15.49 -20.42
CA GLN A 89 18.96 -14.74 -19.47
C GLN A 89 19.81 -14.37 -18.26
N LEU A 90 19.51 -13.23 -17.64
CA LEU A 90 20.26 -12.71 -16.51
C LEU A 90 19.31 -12.51 -15.32
N ILE A 91 19.64 -13.12 -14.19
CA ILE A 91 19.06 -12.77 -12.90
C ILE A 91 20.01 -11.80 -12.20
N GLN A 92 19.47 -10.68 -11.75
CA GLN A 92 20.15 -9.74 -10.87
C GLN A 92 19.31 -9.53 -9.62
N THR A 93 19.93 -9.74 -8.46
CA THR A 93 19.30 -9.43 -7.17
C THR A 93 19.54 -7.98 -6.80
N PRO A 94 18.63 -7.33 -6.06
CA PRO A 94 18.88 -5.98 -5.56
C PRO A 94 20.05 -5.95 -4.57
N LEU A 95 20.55 -4.75 -4.25
CA LEU A 95 21.56 -4.58 -3.18
C LEU A 95 20.98 -4.89 -1.79
N HIS A 96 19.74 -4.48 -1.55
CA HIS A 96 18.97 -4.67 -0.33
C HIS A 96 17.56 -5.14 -0.69
N ASP A 97 17.18 -6.33 -0.20
CA ASP A 97 15.86 -6.94 -0.43
C ASP A 97 14.72 -6.22 0.30
N SER A 98 15.04 -5.43 1.34
CA SER A 98 14.02 -4.70 2.08
C SER A 98 13.43 -3.53 1.29
N LEU A 99 14.15 -3.03 0.28
CA LEU A 99 13.69 -1.97 -0.59
C LEU A 99 12.83 -2.55 -1.73
N PRO A 100 11.64 -2.00 -2.01
CA PRO A 100 10.76 -2.55 -3.03
C PRO A 100 11.44 -2.52 -4.41
N VAL A 101 11.19 -3.53 -5.24
CA VAL A 101 11.62 -3.54 -6.65
C VAL A 101 10.37 -3.42 -7.52
N THR A 102 10.24 -2.34 -8.30
CA THR A 102 8.96 -2.01 -8.96
C THR A 102 9.03 -1.97 -10.48
N GLY A 103 10.24 -1.82 -11.04
CA GLY A 103 10.39 -1.52 -12.47
C GLY A 103 9.53 -0.33 -12.87
N THR A 104 8.76 -0.48 -13.95
CA THR A 104 7.87 0.58 -14.48
C THR A 104 6.51 0.66 -13.79
N SER A 105 6.16 -0.25 -12.89
CA SER A 105 4.80 -0.38 -12.31
C SER A 105 4.29 0.92 -11.70
N VAL A 106 5.12 1.60 -10.89
CA VAL A 106 4.75 2.87 -10.24
C VAL A 106 4.53 3.99 -11.27
N ALA A 107 5.40 4.09 -12.28
CA ALA A 107 5.26 5.08 -13.33
C ALA A 107 3.96 4.86 -14.13
N LEU A 108 3.62 3.60 -14.43
CA LEU A 108 2.39 3.24 -15.14
C LEU A 108 1.13 3.58 -14.32
N LEU A 109 1.14 3.34 -13.01
CA LEU A 109 0.01 3.71 -12.13
C LEU A 109 -0.24 5.23 -12.14
N PHE A 110 0.82 6.03 -12.03
CA PHE A 110 0.72 7.49 -12.09
C PHE A 110 0.30 7.99 -13.48
N GLN A 111 0.74 7.33 -14.54
CA GLN A 111 0.32 7.65 -15.91
C GLN A 111 -1.18 7.37 -16.11
N GLN A 112 -1.71 6.32 -15.50
CA GLN A 112 -3.11 5.89 -15.64
C GLN A 112 -4.07 6.76 -14.82
N LEU A 113 -3.75 7.01 -13.55
CA LEU A 113 -4.67 7.65 -12.61
C LEU A 113 -4.34 9.13 -12.34
N GLY A 114 -3.10 9.56 -12.54
CA GLY A 114 -2.63 10.88 -12.17
C GLY A 114 -2.35 11.04 -10.66
N ILE A 115 -1.64 12.12 -10.31
CA ILE A 115 -1.08 12.32 -8.95
C ILE A 115 -2.17 12.33 -7.86
N GLN A 116 -3.25 13.08 -8.07
CA GLN A 116 -4.29 13.28 -7.04
C GLN A 116 -5.00 11.98 -6.68
N ASN A 117 -5.31 11.18 -7.70
CA ASN A 117 -5.96 9.89 -7.54
C ASN A 117 -5.03 8.90 -6.83
N VAL A 118 -3.76 8.81 -7.24
CA VAL A 118 -2.80 7.91 -6.57
C VAL A 118 -2.55 8.32 -5.12
N LEU A 119 -2.49 9.62 -4.80
CA LEU A 119 -2.41 10.09 -3.41
C LEU A 119 -3.66 9.72 -2.60
N SER A 120 -4.84 9.75 -3.21
CA SER A 120 -6.08 9.31 -2.56
C SER A 120 -6.06 7.80 -2.28
N LEU A 121 -5.60 6.97 -3.23
CA LEU A 121 -5.41 5.53 -3.03
C LEU A 121 -4.38 5.23 -1.95
N PHE A 122 -3.27 5.97 -1.96
CA PHE A 122 -2.24 5.85 -0.93
C PHE A 122 -2.83 6.15 0.46
N CYS A 123 -3.58 7.25 0.61
CA CYS A 123 -4.25 7.54 1.87
C CYS A 123 -5.25 6.45 2.26
N ALA A 124 -5.99 5.92 1.28
CA ALA A 124 -7.01 4.89 1.51
C ALA A 124 -6.39 3.60 2.03
N VAL A 125 -5.30 3.13 1.42
CA VAL A 125 -4.60 1.91 1.83
C VAL A 125 -3.93 2.10 3.19
N LEU A 126 -3.31 3.26 3.45
CA LEU A 126 -2.68 3.55 4.74
C LEU A 126 -3.66 3.67 5.89
N THR A 127 -4.89 4.09 5.60
CA THR A 127 -6.01 4.10 6.56
C THR A 127 -6.84 2.83 6.52
N GLU A 128 -6.32 1.78 5.88
CA GLU A 128 -6.88 0.42 5.85
C GLU A 128 -8.31 0.37 5.27
N ASN A 129 -8.55 1.03 4.14
CA ASN A 129 -9.80 0.90 3.39
C ASN A 129 -9.74 -0.26 2.38
N LYS A 130 -10.91 -0.68 1.91
CA LYS A 130 -11.06 -1.62 0.78
C LYS A 130 -10.77 -0.89 -0.53
N VAL A 131 -9.73 -1.31 -1.25
CA VAL A 131 -9.33 -0.73 -2.53
C VAL A 131 -9.45 -1.77 -3.63
N LEU A 132 -10.22 -1.43 -4.67
CA LEU A 132 -10.46 -2.28 -5.82
C LEU A 132 -9.94 -1.58 -7.09
N PHE A 133 -9.07 -2.27 -7.83
CA PHE A 133 -8.65 -1.87 -9.16
C PHE A 133 -9.52 -2.52 -10.23
N HIS A 134 -9.97 -1.76 -11.21
CA HIS A 134 -10.78 -2.22 -12.31
C HIS A 134 -10.07 -1.94 -13.65
N SER A 135 -9.99 -2.94 -14.53
CA SER A 135 -9.43 -2.81 -15.88
C SER A 135 -9.77 -3.99 -16.79
N ALA A 136 -9.80 -3.76 -18.10
CA ALA A 136 -9.87 -4.80 -19.12
C ALA A 136 -8.51 -5.49 -19.35
N SER A 137 -7.44 -5.06 -18.68
CA SER A 137 -6.10 -5.65 -18.81
C SER A 137 -5.63 -6.24 -17.48
N PHE A 138 -5.46 -7.56 -17.46
CA PHE A 138 -4.88 -8.29 -16.31
C PHE A 138 -3.49 -7.80 -15.90
N GLN A 139 -2.68 -7.40 -16.88
CA GLN A 139 -1.36 -6.83 -16.60
C GLN A 139 -1.49 -5.49 -15.86
N ARG A 140 -2.37 -4.58 -16.30
CA ARG A 140 -2.57 -3.30 -15.61
C ARG A 140 -3.07 -3.48 -14.18
N LEU A 141 -3.98 -4.43 -13.95
CA LEU A 141 -4.43 -4.79 -12.59
C LEU A 141 -3.26 -5.22 -11.71
N SER A 142 -2.41 -6.10 -12.23
CA SER A 142 -1.26 -6.65 -11.49
C SER A 142 -0.21 -5.59 -11.18
N ASP A 143 0.12 -4.76 -12.18
CA ASP A 143 1.10 -3.68 -12.05
C ASP A 143 0.59 -2.58 -11.10
N ALA A 144 -0.70 -2.24 -11.15
CA ALA A 144 -1.31 -1.25 -10.27
C ALA A 144 -1.32 -1.70 -8.79
N CYS A 145 -1.67 -2.96 -8.52
CA CYS A 145 -1.63 -3.52 -7.16
C CYS A 145 -0.20 -3.51 -6.62
N ARG A 146 0.78 -4.00 -7.40
CA ARG A 146 2.20 -4.01 -7.03
C ARG A 146 2.72 -2.59 -6.80
N ALA A 147 2.34 -1.66 -7.66
CA ALA A 147 2.72 -0.25 -7.52
C ALA A 147 2.20 0.34 -6.21
N LEU A 148 0.91 0.18 -5.91
CA LEU A 148 0.31 0.73 -4.69
C LEU A 148 0.91 0.11 -3.42
N GLU A 149 1.12 -1.21 -3.40
CA GLU A 149 1.81 -1.90 -2.30
C GLU A 149 3.22 -1.35 -2.10
N SER A 150 3.99 -1.17 -3.18
CA SER A 150 5.36 -0.67 -3.09
C SER A 150 5.47 0.77 -2.56
N LEU A 151 4.45 1.59 -2.81
CA LEU A 151 4.38 2.97 -2.30
C LEU A 151 4.14 3.01 -0.80
N MET A 152 3.75 1.91 -0.15
CA MET A 152 3.59 1.84 1.31
C MET A 152 4.92 1.71 2.06
N PHE A 153 6.03 1.38 1.39
CA PHE A 153 7.33 1.22 2.03
C PHE A 153 7.66 2.47 2.88
N PRO A 154 7.97 2.33 4.18
CA PRO A 154 8.48 1.14 4.87
C PRO A 154 7.44 0.25 5.56
N LEU A 155 6.15 0.52 5.41
CA LEU A 155 5.06 -0.32 5.91
C LEU A 155 4.83 -1.51 4.98
N LYS A 156 4.33 -2.61 5.53
CA LYS A 156 3.93 -3.81 4.77
C LYS A 156 2.41 -3.99 4.86
N TYR A 157 1.80 -4.27 3.72
CA TYR A 157 0.37 -4.58 3.66
C TYR A 157 0.10 -5.92 4.36
N SER A 158 -0.96 -5.98 5.18
CA SER A 158 -1.22 -7.13 6.08
C SER A 158 -2.57 -7.83 5.83
N TYR A 159 -3.32 -7.40 4.83
CA TYR A 159 -4.67 -7.88 4.54
C TYR A 159 -4.72 -8.62 3.19
N PRO A 160 -5.88 -9.18 2.77
CA PRO A 160 -5.99 -9.84 1.46
C PRO A 160 -5.49 -8.97 0.30
N TYR A 161 -4.50 -9.51 -0.41
CA TYR A 161 -3.89 -8.91 -1.59
C TYR A 161 -4.10 -9.87 -2.77
N ILE A 162 -5.01 -9.54 -3.68
CA ILE A 162 -5.42 -10.39 -4.80
C ILE A 162 -5.36 -9.57 -6.10
N PRO A 163 -4.19 -9.48 -6.76
CA PRO A 163 -4.02 -8.61 -7.93
C PRO A 163 -4.95 -8.92 -9.11
N ILE A 164 -5.40 -10.17 -9.21
CA ILE A 164 -6.41 -10.61 -10.17
C ILE A 164 -7.37 -11.55 -9.44
N LEU A 165 -8.61 -11.12 -9.23
CA LEU A 165 -9.66 -11.91 -8.60
C LEU A 165 -10.30 -12.87 -9.62
N PRO A 166 -10.26 -14.19 -9.38
CA PRO A 166 -11.01 -15.16 -10.17
C PRO A 166 -12.52 -15.01 -9.98
N ALA A 167 -13.30 -15.38 -11.01
CA ALA A 167 -14.76 -15.33 -10.99
C ALA A 167 -15.38 -16.06 -9.79
N GLN A 168 -14.80 -17.20 -9.42
CA GLN A 168 -15.29 -18.07 -8.35
C GLN A 168 -15.13 -17.46 -6.96
N LEU A 169 -14.34 -16.39 -6.82
CA LEU A 169 -14.03 -15.74 -5.55
C LEU A 169 -14.63 -14.32 -5.46
N LEU A 170 -15.60 -13.98 -6.30
CA LEU A 170 -16.26 -12.66 -6.27
C LEU A 170 -16.87 -12.32 -4.90
N GLU A 171 -17.31 -13.33 -4.15
CA GLU A 171 -17.84 -13.16 -2.78
C GLU A 171 -16.84 -12.51 -1.81
N VAL A 172 -15.53 -12.59 -2.07
CA VAL A 172 -14.48 -11.96 -1.24
C VAL A 172 -14.63 -10.43 -1.23
N LEU A 173 -15.23 -9.84 -2.26
CA LEU A 173 -15.48 -8.39 -2.34
C LEU A 173 -16.41 -7.90 -1.21
N SER A 174 -17.25 -8.79 -0.67
CA SER A 174 -18.14 -8.50 0.46
C SER A 174 -17.47 -8.68 1.83
N SER A 175 -16.18 -9.06 1.89
CA SER A 175 -15.45 -9.22 3.14
C SER A 175 -15.49 -7.94 3.98
N PRO A 176 -15.69 -8.00 5.31
CA PRO A 176 -15.65 -6.82 6.18
C PRO A 176 -14.24 -6.26 6.37
N THR A 177 -13.20 -7.05 6.05
CA THR A 177 -11.80 -6.62 6.22
C THR A 177 -11.35 -5.74 5.05
N PRO A 178 -10.34 -4.87 5.26
CA PRO A 178 -9.67 -4.18 4.18
C PRO A 178 -9.09 -5.17 3.16
N PHE A 179 -8.90 -4.75 1.91
CA PHE A 179 -8.25 -5.54 0.87
C PHE A 179 -7.67 -4.65 -0.24
N ILE A 180 -6.74 -5.20 -1.01
CA ILE A 180 -6.31 -4.67 -2.32
C ILE A 180 -6.60 -5.76 -3.35
N ILE A 181 -7.57 -5.51 -4.23
CA ILE A 181 -8.04 -6.51 -5.19
C ILE A 181 -8.13 -5.92 -6.59
N GLY A 182 -7.68 -6.65 -7.60
CA GLY A 182 -7.92 -6.30 -9.01
C GLY A 182 -9.03 -7.14 -9.62
N VAL A 183 -10.01 -6.51 -10.27
CA VAL A 183 -11.14 -7.19 -10.92
C VAL A 183 -11.18 -6.81 -12.40
N HIS A 184 -11.33 -7.83 -13.24
CA HIS A 184 -11.42 -7.66 -14.69
C HIS A 184 -12.77 -7.04 -15.10
N SER A 185 -12.78 -6.20 -16.14
CA SER A 185 -13.99 -5.50 -16.62
C SER A 185 -15.16 -6.39 -17.03
N ILE A 186 -14.94 -7.71 -17.17
CA ILE A 186 -16.02 -8.69 -17.40
C ILE A 186 -16.99 -8.77 -16.22
N PHE A 187 -16.55 -8.47 -14.99
CA PHE A 187 -17.36 -8.48 -13.77
C PHE A 187 -17.79 -7.07 -13.33
N LYS A 188 -17.84 -6.12 -14.27
CA LYS A 188 -18.14 -4.71 -13.97
C LYS A 188 -19.50 -4.52 -13.29
N THR A 189 -20.49 -5.34 -13.63
CA THR A 189 -21.83 -5.33 -13.02
C THR A 189 -21.78 -5.57 -11.52
N ASP A 190 -21.03 -6.58 -11.09
CA ASP A 190 -20.91 -6.99 -9.69
C ASP A 190 -20.17 -5.94 -8.84
N ILE A 191 -19.25 -5.18 -9.45
CA ILE A 191 -18.47 -4.14 -8.77
C ILE A 191 -19.33 -2.90 -8.47
N HIS A 192 -20.32 -2.59 -9.32
CA HIS A 192 -21.14 -1.38 -9.17
C HIS A 192 -22.07 -1.41 -7.94
N GLU A 193 -22.32 -2.58 -7.37
CA GLU A 193 -23.19 -2.77 -6.20
C GLU A 193 -22.44 -2.57 -4.87
N LEU A 194 -21.11 -2.43 -4.90
CA LEU A 194 -20.28 -2.31 -3.69
C LEU A 194 -20.36 -0.89 -3.11
N LEU A 195 -20.89 -0.79 -1.90
CA LEU A 195 -21.11 0.50 -1.21
C LEU A 195 -19.93 0.96 -0.36
N ASP A 196 -19.05 0.06 0.06
CA ASP A 196 -17.95 0.35 1.00
C ASP A 196 -16.55 0.07 0.44
N VAL A 197 -16.43 0.10 -0.90
CA VAL A 197 -15.19 -0.17 -1.63
C VAL A 197 -14.79 1.04 -2.47
N ILE A 198 -13.54 1.48 -2.33
CA ILE A 198 -12.96 2.53 -3.18
C ILE A 198 -12.53 1.89 -4.50
N ILE A 199 -13.12 2.33 -5.60
CA ILE A 199 -12.90 1.74 -6.93
C ILE A 199 -12.00 2.66 -7.76
N ALA A 200 -10.85 2.15 -8.19
CA ALA A 200 -9.95 2.80 -9.13
C ALA A 200 -10.10 2.17 -10.52
N ASP A 201 -10.72 2.91 -11.44
CA ASP A 201 -10.86 2.52 -12.84
C ASP A 201 -9.61 2.92 -13.62
N LEU A 202 -8.74 1.94 -13.91
CA LEU A 202 -7.48 2.13 -14.63
C LEU A 202 -7.69 2.37 -16.13
N ASP A 203 -8.86 2.03 -16.67
CA ASP A 203 -9.21 2.29 -18.07
C ASP A 203 -9.75 3.71 -18.24
N GLY A 204 -10.58 4.15 -17.30
CA GLY A 204 -11.16 5.49 -17.28
C GLY A 204 -10.26 6.56 -16.65
N GLY A 205 -9.23 6.19 -15.89
CA GLY A 205 -8.34 7.12 -15.20
C GLY A 205 -8.99 7.83 -14.01
N ILE A 206 -10.02 7.24 -13.40
CA ILE A 206 -10.83 7.86 -12.34
C ILE A 206 -10.89 6.99 -11.09
N ILE A 207 -11.16 7.62 -9.95
CA ILE A 207 -11.44 6.94 -8.69
C ILE A 207 -12.85 7.30 -8.23
N LYS A 208 -13.58 6.31 -7.76
CA LYS A 208 -14.88 6.45 -7.11
C LYS A 208 -14.72 6.13 -5.63
N ILE A 209 -14.93 7.12 -4.79
CA ILE A 209 -14.98 6.98 -3.33
C ILE A 209 -16.45 7.02 -2.94
N PRO A 210 -17.01 5.93 -2.37
CA PRO A 210 -18.38 5.93 -1.89
C PRO A 210 -18.65 7.00 -0.82
N GLU A 211 -19.86 7.55 -0.78
CA GLU A 211 -20.24 8.65 0.11
C GLU A 211 -20.13 8.28 1.60
N CYS A 212 -20.28 7.00 1.95
CA CYS A 212 -20.14 6.53 3.33
C CYS A 212 -18.68 6.45 3.80
N ILE A 213 -17.70 6.63 2.91
CA ILE A 213 -16.28 6.57 3.25
C ILE A 213 -15.74 7.99 3.41
N HIS A 214 -15.44 8.36 4.64
CA HIS A 214 -14.63 9.55 4.91
C HIS A 214 -13.14 9.22 4.79
N LEU A 215 -12.57 9.50 3.62
CA LEU A 215 -11.14 9.36 3.39
C LEU A 215 -10.36 10.48 4.09
N SER A 216 -9.49 10.12 5.03
CA SER A 216 -8.61 11.05 5.73
C SER A 216 -7.43 11.44 4.85
N SER A 217 -7.14 12.74 4.75
CA SER A 217 -6.00 13.25 3.98
C SER A 217 -4.71 13.31 4.81
N LEU A 218 -3.57 13.28 4.13
CA LEU A 218 -2.27 13.58 4.73
C LEU A 218 -2.30 14.91 5.51
N PRO A 219 -1.57 15.02 6.64
CA PRO A 219 -1.47 16.27 7.39
C PRO A 219 -0.76 17.35 6.57
N GLU A 220 -1.22 18.59 6.68
CA GLU A 220 -0.45 19.75 6.21
C GLU A 220 0.75 20.04 7.11
N PRO A 221 1.89 20.52 6.58
CA PRO A 221 2.14 20.92 5.18
C PRO A 221 2.57 19.76 4.24
N LEU A 222 2.58 18.52 4.72
CA LEU A 222 3.17 17.37 3.99
C LEU A 222 2.39 17.03 2.73
N LEU A 223 1.06 17.21 2.73
CA LEU A 223 0.23 16.99 1.54
C LEU A 223 0.67 17.92 0.39
N HIS A 224 0.68 19.23 0.63
CA HIS A 224 1.06 20.21 -0.38
C HIS A 224 2.51 20.01 -0.85
N GLN A 225 3.45 19.75 0.07
CA GLN A 225 4.85 19.48 -0.28
C GLN A 225 5.00 18.24 -1.18
N THR A 226 4.27 17.17 -0.87
CA THR A 226 4.30 15.93 -1.65
C THR A 226 3.73 16.15 -3.04
N GLN A 227 2.58 16.82 -3.15
CA GLN A 227 1.97 17.15 -4.44
C GLN A 227 2.88 18.02 -5.30
N ALA A 228 3.53 19.04 -4.71
CA ALA A 228 4.47 19.90 -5.41
C ALA A 228 5.69 19.11 -5.91
N ALA A 229 6.27 18.25 -5.07
CA ALA A 229 7.41 17.41 -5.45
C ALA A 229 7.05 16.44 -6.59
N LEU A 230 5.90 15.77 -6.51
CA LEU A 230 5.41 14.85 -7.57
C LEU A 230 5.10 15.57 -8.90
N SER A 231 4.74 16.85 -8.84
CA SER A 231 4.45 17.64 -10.04
C SER A 231 5.72 18.15 -10.73
N LEU A 232 6.78 18.39 -9.95
CA LEU A 232 8.05 18.94 -10.43
C LEU A 232 9.05 17.88 -10.83
N ASP A 233 8.95 16.68 -10.26
CA ASP A 233 9.92 15.61 -10.44
C ASP A 233 9.23 14.24 -10.57
N LYS A 234 9.75 13.37 -11.46
CA LYS A 234 9.16 12.07 -11.78
C LYS A 234 9.73 10.94 -10.92
N GLU A 235 10.60 11.24 -9.97
CA GLU A 235 11.18 10.28 -9.03
C GLU A 235 10.19 9.92 -7.89
N VAL A 236 9.03 9.40 -8.27
CA VAL A 236 7.86 9.17 -7.40
C VAL A 236 8.27 8.41 -6.12
N ARG A 237 8.99 7.31 -6.26
CA ARG A 237 9.34 6.46 -5.10
C ARG A 237 10.21 7.16 -4.08
N ALA A 238 11.12 8.02 -4.53
CA ALA A 238 11.95 8.83 -3.66
C ALA A 238 11.12 9.89 -2.91
N VAL A 239 10.11 10.48 -3.58
CA VAL A 239 9.17 11.40 -2.94
C VAL A 239 8.39 10.71 -1.80
N PHE A 240 7.87 9.50 -2.04
CA PHE A 240 7.15 8.73 -1.02
C PHE A 240 8.05 8.27 0.13
N LEU A 241 9.29 7.86 -0.17
CA LEU A 241 10.29 7.52 0.85
C LEU A 241 10.59 8.72 1.75
N ARG A 242 10.78 9.91 1.16
CA ARG A 242 10.97 11.17 1.88
C ARG A 242 9.72 11.53 2.72
N LEU A 243 8.52 11.35 2.16
CA LEU A 243 7.27 11.56 2.88
C LEU A 243 7.18 10.66 4.13
N PHE A 244 7.50 9.36 4.02
CA PHE A 244 7.50 8.49 5.19
C PHE A 244 8.56 8.87 6.23
N ALA A 245 9.73 9.33 5.81
CA ALA A 245 10.71 9.86 6.74
C ALA A 245 10.17 11.08 7.51
N GLN A 246 9.43 11.98 6.84
CA GLN A 246 8.74 13.10 7.50
C GLN A 246 7.58 12.62 8.41
N LEU A 247 6.77 11.65 7.96
CA LEU A 247 5.67 11.08 8.75
C LEU A 247 6.16 10.36 10.01
N PHE A 248 7.30 9.67 9.93
CA PHE A 248 7.81 8.82 11.02
C PHE A 248 9.11 9.32 11.69
N GLN A 249 9.64 10.50 11.36
CA GLN A 249 10.77 11.13 12.10
C GLN A 249 10.70 10.99 13.64
N GLY A 250 11.74 10.47 14.28
CA GLY A 250 11.76 10.29 15.74
C GLY A 250 10.79 9.23 16.28
N TYR A 251 10.15 8.38 15.45
CA TYR A 251 9.31 7.28 15.95
C TYR A 251 10.04 6.41 16.99
N ARG A 252 11.37 6.25 16.82
CA ARG A 252 12.21 5.46 17.72
C ARG A 252 12.26 6.01 19.14
N SER A 253 12.20 7.33 19.35
CA SER A 253 12.16 7.90 20.70
C SER A 253 10.84 7.66 21.42
N CYS A 254 9.83 7.15 20.70
CA CYS A 254 8.55 6.74 21.25
C CYS A 254 8.41 5.22 21.39
N LEU A 255 9.49 4.45 21.17
CA LEU A 255 9.50 3.02 21.41
C LEU A 255 9.91 2.74 22.86
N GLN A 256 9.13 1.91 23.55
CA GLN A 256 9.42 1.40 24.88
C GLN A 256 9.64 -0.11 24.81
N LEU A 257 10.77 -0.56 25.34
CA LEU A 257 11.09 -1.97 25.43
C LEU A 257 10.65 -2.52 26.78
N ILE A 258 9.63 -3.37 26.78
CA ILE A 258 9.10 -4.04 27.97
C ILE A 258 9.76 -5.42 28.07
N ARG A 259 10.58 -5.63 29.11
CA ARG A 259 11.42 -6.84 29.27
C ARG A 259 10.92 -7.81 30.35
N ILE A 260 9.63 -7.76 30.70
CA ILE A 260 9.04 -8.62 31.73
C ILE A 260 8.69 -10.03 31.23
N HIS A 261 8.69 -10.24 29.91
CA HIS A 261 8.44 -11.53 29.26
C HIS A 261 9.73 -12.14 28.71
N ALA A 262 9.72 -13.45 28.44
CA ALA A 262 10.87 -14.16 27.85
C ALA A 262 11.30 -13.55 26.50
N GLU A 263 10.32 -13.05 25.73
CA GLU A 263 10.57 -12.22 24.56
C GLU A 263 10.23 -10.75 24.87
N PRO A 264 11.16 -9.81 24.64
CA PRO A 264 10.91 -8.40 24.92
C PRO A 264 9.80 -7.88 24.00
N VAL A 265 8.78 -7.26 24.60
CA VAL A 265 7.67 -6.64 23.86
C VAL A 265 8.02 -5.18 23.60
N ILE A 266 7.82 -4.71 22.37
CA ILE A 266 8.06 -3.32 21.99
C ILE A 266 6.72 -2.61 21.90
N HIS A 267 6.53 -1.60 22.76
CA HIS A 267 5.34 -0.77 22.79
C HIS A 267 5.63 0.60 22.18
N PHE A 268 4.71 1.11 21.37
CA PHE A 268 4.83 2.44 20.77
C PHE A 268 3.94 3.44 21.51
N HIS A 269 4.55 4.48 22.07
CA HIS A 269 3.89 5.55 22.82
C HIS A 269 3.20 6.55 21.88
N LYS A 270 2.04 6.13 21.32
CA LYS A 270 1.26 6.91 20.33
C LYS A 270 0.94 8.34 20.80
N THR A 271 0.49 8.50 22.04
CA THR A 271 0.09 9.80 22.59
C THR A 271 1.27 10.78 22.67
N ALA A 272 2.44 10.29 23.07
CA ALA A 272 3.66 11.11 23.11
C ALA A 272 4.11 11.50 21.70
N PHE A 273 4.07 10.56 20.75
CA PHE A 273 4.44 10.80 19.36
C PHE A 273 3.57 11.87 18.69
N LEU A 274 2.24 11.76 18.83
CA LEU A 274 1.30 12.74 18.28
C LEU A 274 1.36 14.08 19.03
N GLY A 275 1.49 14.05 20.36
CA GLY A 275 1.57 15.22 21.22
C GLY A 275 2.76 16.10 20.91
N GLN A 276 3.96 15.52 20.81
CA GLN A 276 5.20 16.23 20.49
C GLN A 276 5.21 16.80 19.07
N ARG A 277 4.38 16.25 18.17
CA ARG A 277 4.24 16.70 16.77
C ARG A 277 3.17 17.77 16.54
N GLY A 278 2.32 18.03 17.54
CA GLY A 278 1.12 18.86 17.35
C GLY A 278 0.05 18.19 16.46
N LEU A 279 0.04 16.86 16.38
CA LEU A 279 -0.84 16.07 15.50
C LEU A 279 -1.85 15.19 16.25
N VAL A 280 -2.11 15.49 17.53
CA VAL A 280 -3.03 14.73 18.40
C VAL A 280 -4.41 14.49 17.77
N GLU A 281 -4.88 15.43 16.97
CA GLU A 281 -6.22 15.42 16.37
C GLU A 281 -6.19 15.11 14.86
N ASN A 282 -5.03 14.76 14.31
CA ASN A 282 -4.94 14.42 12.90
C ASN A 282 -5.54 13.02 12.69
N ASP A 283 -6.70 12.97 12.04
CA ASP A 283 -7.46 11.74 11.80
C ASP A 283 -6.65 10.71 11.00
N PHE A 284 -5.99 11.16 9.93
CA PHE A 284 -5.17 10.29 9.07
C PHE A 284 -4.07 9.57 9.87
N LEU A 285 -3.18 10.32 10.52
CA LEU A 285 -2.05 9.72 11.24
C LEU A 285 -2.54 8.90 12.44
N THR A 286 -3.64 9.31 13.08
CA THR A 286 -4.26 8.54 14.15
C THR A 286 -4.73 7.16 13.67
N LYS A 287 -5.35 7.08 12.48
CA LYS A 287 -5.75 5.83 11.82
C LYS A 287 -4.54 5.00 11.41
N VAL A 288 -3.55 5.60 10.76
CA VAL A 288 -2.30 4.91 10.35
C VAL A 288 -1.60 4.26 11.53
N LEU A 289 -1.43 4.98 12.65
CA LEU A 289 -0.75 4.47 13.84
C LEU A 289 -1.56 3.39 14.60
N ASN A 290 -2.87 3.28 14.34
CA ASN A 290 -3.72 2.20 14.86
C ASN A 290 -3.77 0.98 13.93
N GLY A 291 -3.31 1.13 12.68
CA GLY A 291 -3.40 0.09 11.67
C GLY A 291 -2.46 -1.09 11.94
N MET A 292 -2.85 -2.24 11.42
CA MET A 292 -2.06 -3.47 11.38
C MET A 292 -0.74 -3.27 10.64
N ALA A 293 -0.72 -2.48 9.57
CA ALA A 293 0.51 -2.18 8.83
C ALA A 293 1.56 -1.47 9.72
N PHE A 294 1.12 -0.55 10.59
CA PHE A 294 2.00 0.13 11.53
C PHE A 294 2.39 -0.77 12.71
N ALA A 295 1.49 -1.62 13.19
CA ALA A 295 1.83 -2.64 14.20
C ALA A 295 2.94 -3.58 13.70
N GLY A 296 2.84 -4.04 12.45
CA GLY A 296 3.88 -4.82 11.76
C GLY A 296 5.20 -4.05 11.66
N PHE A 297 5.14 -2.75 11.30
CA PHE A 297 6.31 -1.87 11.28
C PHE A 297 6.99 -1.77 12.65
N VAL A 298 6.25 -1.59 13.75
CA VAL A 298 6.82 -1.55 15.11
C VAL A 298 7.44 -2.89 15.49
N SER A 299 6.79 -4.00 15.14
CA SER A 299 7.31 -5.34 15.42
C SER A 299 8.62 -5.63 14.67
N GLU A 300 8.68 -5.29 13.38
CA GLU A 300 9.84 -5.57 12.53
C GLU A 300 10.99 -4.58 12.76
N ARG A 301 10.67 -3.29 12.87
CA ARG A 301 11.67 -2.22 12.92
C ARG A 301 11.97 -1.71 14.32
N GLY A 302 11.13 -2.03 15.31
CA GLY A 302 11.31 -1.66 16.71
C GLY A 302 12.61 -2.18 17.33
N PRO A 303 13.03 -3.45 17.11
CA PRO A 303 14.21 -4.01 17.75
C PRO A 303 15.46 -3.13 17.56
N PRO A 304 16.27 -2.92 18.61
CA PRO A 304 17.43 -2.03 18.54
C PRO A 304 18.62 -2.64 17.78
N TYR A 305 18.63 -3.94 17.53
CA TYR A 305 19.69 -4.64 16.82
C TYR A 305 19.12 -5.47 15.66
N ARG A 306 19.26 -4.96 14.43
CA ARG A 306 18.73 -5.57 13.19
C ARG A 306 19.50 -5.06 11.97
N SER A 307 19.18 -5.56 10.77
CA SER A 307 19.61 -4.94 9.52
C SER A 307 18.92 -3.58 9.35
N CYS A 308 19.67 -2.60 8.86
CA CYS A 308 19.18 -1.27 8.52
C CYS A 308 19.11 -1.12 7.01
N ASP A 309 18.14 -0.33 6.56
CA ASP A 309 17.99 0.05 5.16
C ASP A 309 17.91 1.56 4.97
N LEU A 310 17.68 1.99 3.73
CA LEU A 310 17.67 3.39 3.33
C LEU A 310 16.66 4.23 4.14
N PHE A 311 15.52 3.66 4.54
CA PHE A 311 14.56 4.39 5.38
C PHE A 311 15.14 4.68 6.77
N ASP A 312 15.84 3.71 7.35
CA ASP A 312 16.46 3.88 8.67
C ASP A 312 17.56 4.94 8.64
N GLU A 313 18.37 4.97 7.59
CA GLU A 313 19.41 5.98 7.38
C GLU A 313 18.78 7.38 7.23
N LEU A 314 17.71 7.50 6.43
CA LEU A 314 17.01 8.75 6.18
C LEU A 314 16.39 9.33 7.46
N VAL A 315 15.73 8.49 8.28
CA VAL A 315 15.16 8.92 9.56
C VAL A 315 16.23 9.22 10.61
N ALA A 316 17.38 8.53 10.56
CA ALA A 316 18.45 8.73 11.51
C ALA A 316 19.28 9.99 11.26
N PHE A 317 19.60 10.29 10.01
CA PHE A 317 20.65 11.26 9.67
C PHE A 317 20.17 12.44 8.82
N GLU A 318 19.13 12.26 8.01
CA GLU A 318 18.74 13.25 6.99
C GLU A 318 17.55 14.12 7.41
N VAL A 319 16.96 13.89 8.58
CA VAL A 319 15.80 14.65 9.09
C VAL A 319 16.11 16.15 9.25
N GLU A 320 17.30 16.52 9.73
CA GLU A 320 17.69 17.93 9.85
C GLU A 320 17.84 18.59 8.48
N ARG A 321 18.45 17.88 7.52
CA ARG A 321 18.55 18.34 6.13
C ARG A 321 17.17 18.55 5.51
N ILE A 322 16.26 17.58 5.66
CA ILE A 322 14.87 17.66 5.17
C ILE A 322 14.20 18.95 5.65
N LYS A 323 14.34 19.30 6.94
CA LYS A 323 13.78 20.53 7.53
C LYS A 323 14.39 21.80 6.94
N LEU A 324 15.72 21.84 6.78
CA LEU A 324 16.42 23.00 6.19
C LEU A 324 16.05 23.23 4.72
N GLU A 325 15.61 22.18 4.03
CA GLU A 325 15.23 22.23 2.61
C GLU A 325 13.75 22.56 2.38
N GLU A 326 12.87 22.50 3.39
CA GLU A 326 11.40 22.63 3.23
C GLU A 326 10.95 23.88 2.47
N ASN A 327 11.67 24.99 2.63
CA ASN A 327 11.34 26.27 1.98
C ASN A 327 12.07 26.48 0.64
N ASN A 328 12.82 25.51 0.14
CA ASN A 328 13.60 25.63 -1.09
C ASN A 328 13.31 24.46 -2.06
N PRO A 329 12.42 24.66 -3.05
CA PRO A 329 12.04 23.62 -4.01
C PRO A 329 13.22 22.99 -4.75
N LEU A 330 14.25 23.78 -5.09
CA LEU A 330 15.42 23.28 -5.81
C LEU A 330 16.24 22.30 -4.97
N LYS A 331 16.38 22.56 -3.66
CA LYS A 331 17.08 21.64 -2.75
C LYS A 331 16.27 20.37 -2.51
N ILE A 332 14.95 20.49 -2.36
CA ILE A 332 14.05 19.34 -2.24
C ILE A 332 14.21 18.42 -3.46
N ILE A 333 14.11 18.97 -4.67
CA ILE A 333 14.25 18.19 -5.92
C ILE A 333 15.64 17.54 -6.00
N LYS A 334 16.70 18.26 -5.64
CA LYS A 334 18.06 17.70 -5.62
C LYS A 334 18.15 16.48 -4.70
N HIS A 335 17.64 16.60 -3.47
CA HIS A 335 17.65 15.49 -2.51
C HIS A 335 16.75 14.32 -2.98
N VAL A 336 15.58 14.61 -3.55
CA VAL A 336 14.72 13.58 -4.16
C VAL A 336 15.46 12.79 -5.24
N ARG A 337 16.23 13.46 -6.11
CA ARG A 337 17.05 12.78 -7.14
C ARG A 337 18.19 11.95 -6.55
N GLU A 338 18.85 12.43 -5.49
CA GLU A 338 19.88 11.66 -4.78
C GLU A 338 19.30 10.36 -4.18
N LEU A 339 18.10 10.42 -3.58
CA LEU A 339 17.39 9.25 -3.07
C LEU A 339 16.97 8.32 -4.21
N ALA A 340 16.50 8.88 -5.32
CA ALA A 340 16.09 8.11 -6.49
C ALA A 340 17.28 7.35 -7.10
N GLU A 341 18.44 7.98 -7.18
CA GLU A 341 19.67 7.33 -7.65
C GLU A 341 20.07 6.15 -6.75
N GLN A 342 19.89 6.27 -5.43
CA GLN A 342 20.13 5.16 -4.50
C GLN A 342 19.14 4.01 -4.71
N LEU A 343 17.85 4.30 -4.87
CA LEU A 343 16.84 3.30 -5.20
C LEU A 343 17.13 2.63 -6.56
N PHE A 344 17.53 3.42 -7.56
CA PHE A 344 17.88 2.91 -8.88
C PHE A 344 19.11 2.00 -8.84
N LYS A 345 20.17 2.40 -8.11
CA LYS A 345 21.37 1.56 -7.88
C LYS A 345 21.04 0.29 -7.10
N ASN A 346 20.08 0.35 -6.18
CA ASN A 346 19.61 -0.83 -5.46
C ASN A 346 19.00 -1.87 -6.39
N GLU A 347 18.14 -1.46 -7.32
CA GLU A 347 17.53 -2.35 -8.32
C GLU A 347 18.52 -2.77 -9.42
N ASN A 348 19.42 -1.84 -9.79
CA ASN A 348 20.35 -1.97 -10.90
C ASN A 348 21.83 -1.88 -10.48
N PRO A 349 22.33 -2.76 -9.58
CA PRO A 349 23.69 -2.67 -9.09
C PRO A 349 24.78 -2.77 -10.17
N ASN A 350 24.49 -3.44 -11.29
CA ASN A 350 25.43 -3.56 -12.41
C ASN A 350 24.74 -3.17 -13.74
N PRO A 351 24.66 -1.88 -14.08
CA PRO A 351 23.88 -1.39 -15.23
C PRO A 351 24.55 -1.62 -16.60
N HIS A 352 25.87 -1.85 -16.63
CA HIS A 352 26.66 -1.86 -17.88
C HIS A 352 26.72 -3.22 -18.59
N MET A 353 25.89 -4.20 -18.23
CA MET A 353 25.85 -5.50 -18.90
C MET A 353 24.43 -6.04 -19.03
N ALA A 354 24.07 -6.45 -20.26
CA ALA A 354 23.57 -7.78 -20.59
C ALA A 354 23.01 -7.79 -22.02
N PHE A 355 23.67 -8.49 -22.95
CA PHE A 355 22.95 -9.02 -24.10
C PHE A 355 22.04 -10.15 -23.60
N GLN A 356 20.86 -9.81 -23.12
CA GLN A 356 19.79 -10.78 -22.95
C GLN A 356 19.28 -11.16 -24.35
N LYS A 357 19.28 -12.45 -24.64
CA LYS A 357 18.76 -12.98 -25.90
C LYS A 357 17.80 -14.10 -25.56
N VAL A 358 16.52 -13.84 -25.76
CA VAL A 358 15.48 -14.85 -25.58
C VAL A 358 14.80 -15.03 -26.93
N PRO A 359 14.84 -16.23 -27.53
CA PRO A 359 14.07 -16.54 -28.72
C PRO A 359 12.60 -16.17 -28.52
N ARG A 360 12.01 -15.55 -29.53
CA ARG A 360 10.57 -15.24 -29.58
C ARG A 360 9.91 -16.13 -30.62
N PRO A 361 8.60 -16.43 -30.49
CA PRO A 361 7.90 -17.17 -31.52
C PRO A 361 7.98 -16.44 -32.85
N THR A 362 8.08 -17.20 -33.94
CA THR A 362 8.04 -16.67 -35.30
C THR A 362 6.77 -15.84 -35.49
N GLU A 363 6.88 -14.70 -36.16
CA GLU A 363 5.74 -13.81 -36.42
C GLU A 363 4.62 -14.56 -37.17
N GLY A 364 3.37 -14.34 -36.78
CA GLY A 364 2.21 -15.05 -37.34
C GLY A 364 2.07 -16.52 -36.90
N SER A 365 2.94 -17.04 -36.02
CA SER A 365 2.83 -18.41 -35.50
C SER A 365 1.51 -18.70 -34.77
N HIS A 366 0.92 -17.69 -34.12
CA HIS A 366 -0.40 -17.74 -33.48
C HIS A 366 -1.57 -17.77 -34.46
N LEU A 367 -1.33 -17.51 -35.76
CA LEU A 367 -2.32 -17.55 -36.84
C LEU A 367 -2.24 -18.84 -37.65
N ARG A 368 -1.35 -19.78 -37.28
CA ARG A 368 -1.22 -21.06 -38.00
C ARG A 368 -2.52 -21.85 -37.86
N VAL A 369 -3.06 -22.28 -39.01
CA VAL A 369 -4.34 -23.02 -39.09
C VAL A 369 -4.25 -24.38 -38.40
N HIS A 370 -3.08 -25.03 -38.45
CA HIS A 370 -2.81 -26.28 -37.76
C HIS A 370 -1.94 -26.03 -36.52
N ILE A 371 -2.61 -25.85 -35.37
CA ILE A 371 -1.93 -25.80 -34.07
C ILE A 371 -1.88 -27.24 -33.55
N LEU A 372 -0.67 -27.79 -33.43
CA LEU A 372 -0.49 -29.07 -32.75
C LEU A 372 -1.01 -28.95 -31.30
N PRO A 373 -1.45 -30.04 -30.66
CA PRO A 373 -1.72 -30.02 -29.23
C PRO A 373 -0.40 -29.93 -28.45
N PHE A 374 -0.35 -29.04 -27.45
CA PHE A 374 0.81 -28.99 -26.54
C PHE A 374 1.06 -30.38 -25.94
N PRO A 375 2.29 -30.92 -26.05
CA PRO A 375 2.56 -32.31 -25.73
C PRO A 375 2.42 -32.55 -24.22
N LYS A 376 2.12 -33.80 -23.86
CA LYS A 376 2.24 -34.23 -22.46
C LYS A 376 3.72 -34.30 -22.11
N ILE A 377 4.11 -33.55 -21.08
CA ILE A 377 5.48 -33.54 -20.55
C ILE A 377 5.72 -34.85 -19.77
N ASN A 378 6.86 -35.50 -20.01
CA ASN A 378 7.24 -36.69 -19.26
C ASN A 378 7.79 -36.31 -17.87
N GLU A 379 6.99 -36.53 -16.84
CA GLU A 379 7.34 -36.19 -15.45
C GLU A 379 8.62 -36.91 -14.97
N ALA A 380 8.76 -38.21 -15.24
CA ALA A 380 9.91 -38.99 -14.79
C ALA A 380 11.21 -38.45 -15.41
N GLN A 381 11.18 -38.14 -16.71
CA GLN A 381 12.32 -37.56 -17.41
C GLN A 381 12.68 -36.17 -16.87
N VAL A 382 11.69 -35.33 -16.55
CA VAL A 382 11.95 -34.02 -15.91
C VAL A 382 12.63 -34.20 -14.56
N GLN A 383 12.17 -35.13 -13.73
CA GLN A 383 12.76 -35.38 -12.42
C GLN A 383 14.20 -35.88 -12.51
N GLU A 384 14.49 -36.81 -13.43
CA GLU A 384 15.86 -37.29 -13.70
C GLU A 384 16.77 -36.13 -14.11
N LEU A 385 16.34 -35.30 -15.05
CA LEU A 385 17.10 -34.14 -15.52
C LEU A 385 17.31 -33.09 -14.42
N ILE A 386 16.32 -32.86 -13.54
CA ILE A 386 16.48 -31.97 -12.38
C ILE A 386 17.57 -32.51 -11.47
N GLN A 387 17.55 -33.81 -11.16
CA GLN A 387 18.55 -34.42 -10.28
C GLN A 387 19.95 -34.34 -10.88
N GLU A 388 20.10 -34.62 -12.18
CA GLU A 388 21.37 -34.45 -12.90
C GLU A 388 21.89 -33.01 -12.84
N ASN A 389 21.00 -32.03 -13.06
CA ASN A 389 21.36 -30.62 -13.04
C ASN A 389 21.72 -30.12 -11.64
N LEU A 390 21.02 -30.58 -10.62
CA LEU A 390 21.36 -30.28 -9.23
C LEU A 390 22.71 -30.89 -8.86
N ALA A 391 23.00 -32.13 -9.28
CA ALA A 391 24.31 -32.77 -9.06
C ALA A 391 25.46 -31.99 -9.71
N LYS A 392 25.27 -31.50 -10.94
CA LYS A 392 26.25 -30.61 -11.63
C LYS A 392 26.50 -29.31 -10.86
N ASN A 393 25.49 -28.81 -10.14
CA ASN A 393 25.54 -27.56 -9.37
C ASN A 393 26.00 -27.73 -7.90
N GLN A 394 26.27 -28.95 -7.41
CA GLN A 394 26.69 -29.19 -6.01
C GLN A 394 28.02 -28.54 -5.62
N ASN A 395 28.89 -28.26 -6.61
CA ASN A 395 30.18 -27.61 -6.37
C ASN A 395 30.09 -26.06 -6.36
N ALA A 396 28.90 -25.49 -6.57
CA ALA A 396 28.72 -24.04 -6.46
C ALA A 396 28.68 -23.65 -4.97
N PRO A 397 29.44 -22.61 -4.55
CA PRO A 397 29.40 -22.14 -3.17
C PRO A 397 27.97 -21.75 -2.79
N PRO A 398 27.50 -22.06 -1.57
CA PRO A 398 26.17 -21.67 -1.14
C PRO A 398 26.06 -20.14 -1.19
N ALA A 399 25.02 -19.66 -1.89
CA ALA A 399 24.67 -18.25 -1.92
C ALA A 399 24.03 -17.89 -0.57
N THR A 400 24.83 -17.79 0.48
CA THR A 400 24.39 -17.32 1.80
C THR A 400 25.21 -16.10 2.16
N ARG A 401 24.66 -14.92 1.86
CA ARG A 401 25.14 -13.67 2.43
C ARG A 401 24.38 -13.45 3.73
N MET A 402 25.11 -13.30 4.83
CA MET A 402 24.50 -12.90 6.10
C MET A 402 24.21 -11.40 6.07
N GLU A 403 22.96 -11.00 6.30
CA GLU A 403 22.64 -9.60 6.53
C GLU A 403 23.43 -9.07 7.74
N LYS A 404 24.15 -7.97 7.54
CA LYS A 404 24.95 -7.36 8.59
C LYS A 404 24.03 -6.63 9.56
N LYS A 405 23.76 -7.25 10.71
CA LYS A 405 23.00 -6.62 11.79
C LYS A 405 23.86 -5.57 12.51
N CYS A 406 23.25 -4.43 12.82
CA CYS A 406 23.89 -3.36 13.57
C CYS A 406 22.93 -2.79 14.63
N VAL A 407 23.46 -1.97 15.52
CA VAL A 407 22.63 -1.16 16.40
C VAL A 407 21.96 -0.08 15.55
N VAL A 408 20.65 -0.05 15.54
CA VAL A 408 19.87 0.93 14.77
C VAL A 408 20.10 2.32 15.39
N PRO A 409 20.57 3.31 14.62
CA PRO A 409 20.71 4.67 15.13
C PRO A 409 19.38 5.20 15.65
N ALA A 410 19.39 5.89 16.79
CA ALA A 410 18.16 6.43 17.39
C ALA A 410 17.53 7.56 16.55
N GLY A 411 18.36 8.29 15.80
CA GLY A 411 17.97 9.50 15.10
C GLY A 411 17.67 10.68 16.04
N PRO A 412 17.32 11.85 15.50
CA PRO A 412 16.88 12.99 16.30
C PRO A 412 15.58 12.68 17.05
N PRO A 413 15.33 13.33 18.21
CA PRO A 413 14.07 13.18 18.93
C PRO A 413 12.89 13.68 18.08
N VAL A 414 11.67 13.29 18.43
CA VAL A 414 10.47 13.82 17.78
C VAL A 414 10.42 15.35 17.88
N VAL A 415 10.12 15.99 16.75
CA VAL A 415 9.97 17.45 16.63
C VAL A 415 8.61 17.78 16.02
N SER A 416 8.06 18.94 16.36
CA SER A 416 6.82 19.46 15.79
C SER A 416 6.88 19.54 14.26
N ILE A 417 5.83 19.06 13.57
CA ILE A 417 5.65 19.28 12.12
C ILE A 417 4.96 20.63 11.86
N LEU A 418 4.04 21.02 12.74
CA LEU A 418 3.47 22.36 12.71
C LEU A 418 4.48 23.33 13.33
N ASP A 419 4.74 24.45 12.67
CA ASP A 419 5.34 25.60 13.35
C ASP A 419 4.54 25.90 14.62
N LYS A 420 5.23 26.21 15.71
CA LYS A 420 4.58 26.58 17.00
C LYS A 420 3.50 27.65 16.83
N VAL A 421 3.58 28.46 15.77
CA VAL A 421 2.62 29.51 15.43
C VAL A 421 1.29 28.93 14.92
N THR A 422 1.30 27.89 14.10
CA THR A 422 0.10 27.33 13.45
C THR A 422 -0.71 26.46 14.41
N THR A 423 -0.06 25.74 15.33
CA THR A 423 -0.73 24.98 16.40
C THR A 423 -1.44 25.90 17.38
N VAL A 424 -0.85 27.06 17.67
CA VAL A 424 -1.47 28.13 18.48
C VAL A 424 -2.62 28.79 17.73
N PHE A 425 -2.51 29.00 16.41
CA PHE A 425 -3.57 29.62 15.61
C PHE A 425 -4.82 28.73 15.48
N ASN A 426 -4.63 27.43 15.21
CA ASN A 426 -5.73 26.47 15.09
C ASN A 426 -6.42 26.21 16.43
N SER A 427 -5.65 26.14 17.54
CA SER A 427 -6.24 26.06 18.86
C SER A 427 -6.96 27.35 19.22
N ALA A 428 -6.37 28.53 18.96
CA ALA A 428 -7.01 29.82 19.19
C ALA A 428 -8.34 29.98 18.44
N GLN A 429 -8.41 29.63 17.15
CA GLN A 429 -9.65 29.73 16.37
C GLN A 429 -10.74 28.78 16.92
N ARG A 430 -10.37 27.58 17.36
CA ARG A 430 -11.32 26.64 17.97
C ARG A 430 -11.80 27.10 19.33
N LEU A 431 -10.89 27.62 20.16
CA LEU A 431 -11.22 28.23 21.44
C LEU A 431 -12.19 29.40 21.22
N GLU A 432 -11.93 30.23 20.21
CA GLU A 432 -12.75 31.37 19.83
C GLU A 432 -14.15 30.95 19.35
N VAL A 433 -14.26 29.87 18.55
CA VAL A 433 -15.56 29.31 18.15
C VAL A 433 -16.35 28.83 19.37
N VAL A 434 -15.70 28.20 20.35
CA VAL A 434 -16.35 27.78 21.60
C VAL A 434 -16.78 28.99 22.44
N ARG A 435 -15.89 29.98 22.66
CA ARG A 435 -16.21 31.22 23.40
C ARG A 435 -17.36 31.98 22.76
N ASN A 436 -17.35 32.16 21.44
CA ASN A 436 -18.42 32.86 20.73
C ASN A 436 -19.75 32.12 20.83
N CYS A 437 -19.75 30.80 20.69
CA CYS A 437 -20.97 30.00 20.83
C CYS A 437 -21.57 30.13 22.25
N ILE A 438 -20.73 30.06 23.29
CA ILE A 438 -21.16 30.27 24.69
C ILE A 438 -21.70 31.70 24.87
N SER A 439 -21.00 32.71 24.37
CA SER A 439 -21.44 34.10 24.44
C SER A 439 -22.82 34.30 23.78
N PHE A 440 -23.03 33.76 22.58
CA PHE A 440 -24.33 33.84 21.88
C PHE A 440 -25.45 33.15 22.66
N ILE A 441 -25.16 32.03 23.33
CA ILE A 441 -26.12 31.37 24.22
C ILE A 441 -26.50 32.31 25.36
N PHE A 442 -25.55 32.87 26.10
CA PHE A 442 -25.83 33.76 27.24
C PHE A 442 -26.42 35.13 26.86
N GLU A 443 -26.17 35.61 25.63
CA GLU A 443 -26.78 36.82 25.07
C GLU A 443 -28.16 36.60 24.46
N ASN A 444 -28.68 35.36 24.49
CA ASN A 444 -29.95 34.93 23.94
C ASN A 444 -30.09 35.17 22.42
N LYS A 445 -29.02 34.92 21.66
CA LYS A 445 -28.96 35.07 20.20
C LYS A 445 -29.14 33.74 19.48
N THR A 446 -30.35 33.20 19.52
CA THR A 446 -30.72 31.86 19.04
C THR A 446 -30.28 31.54 17.61
N LEU A 447 -30.49 32.45 16.65
CA LEU A 447 -30.09 32.29 15.24
C LEU A 447 -28.58 32.14 15.03
N GLU A 448 -27.78 32.78 15.88
CA GLU A 448 -26.31 32.76 15.80
C GLU A 448 -25.75 31.54 16.51
N THR A 449 -26.37 31.14 17.61
CA THR A 449 -26.11 29.87 18.29
C THR A 449 -26.34 28.69 17.35
N GLU A 450 -27.46 28.60 16.65
CA GLU A 450 -27.74 27.47 15.74
C GLU A 450 -26.72 27.35 14.60
N LYS A 451 -26.23 28.48 14.09
CA LYS A 451 -25.18 28.51 13.05
C LYS A 451 -23.82 28.05 13.58
N THR A 452 -23.48 28.41 14.83
CA THR A 452 -22.16 28.17 15.40
C THR A 452 -22.05 26.87 16.17
N LEU A 453 -23.16 26.31 16.65
CA LEU A 453 -23.21 25.12 17.48
C LEU A 453 -22.57 23.88 16.81
N PRO A 454 -22.81 23.55 15.53
CA PRO A 454 -22.16 22.40 14.88
C PRO A 454 -20.63 22.57 14.75
N ALA A 455 -20.15 23.82 14.63
CA ALA A 455 -18.72 24.11 14.62
C ALA A 455 -18.12 24.00 16.03
N ALA A 456 -18.83 24.50 17.05
CA ALA A 456 -18.43 24.40 18.45
C ALA A 456 -18.39 22.94 18.92
N LEU A 457 -19.39 22.12 18.62
CA LEU A 457 -19.40 20.69 18.94
C LEU A 457 -18.23 19.93 18.28
N ARG A 458 -17.86 20.29 17.04
CA ARG A 458 -16.65 19.76 16.41
C ARG A 458 -15.37 20.23 17.09
N ALA A 459 -15.31 21.49 17.53
CA ALA A 459 -14.16 22.05 18.24
C ALA A 459 -13.97 21.40 19.63
N LEU A 460 -15.07 21.08 20.33
CA LEU A 460 -15.08 20.42 21.64
C LEU A 460 -14.52 18.99 21.64
N LYS A 461 -14.21 18.43 20.47
CA LYS A 461 -13.41 17.20 20.37
C LYS A 461 -11.96 17.41 20.84
N GLY A 462 -11.49 18.65 20.85
CA GLY A 462 -10.12 18.99 21.28
C GLY A 462 -10.00 19.28 22.77
N LYS A 463 -8.89 18.82 23.38
CA LYS A 463 -8.62 18.96 24.82
C LYS A 463 -8.67 20.42 25.31
N ALA A 464 -8.03 21.33 24.61
CA ALA A 464 -8.00 22.74 24.98
C ALA A 464 -9.39 23.38 24.92
N ALA A 465 -10.22 22.97 23.95
CA ALA A 465 -11.59 23.46 23.80
C ALA A 465 -12.52 22.95 24.91
N ARG A 466 -12.32 21.72 25.40
CA ARG A 466 -13.07 21.18 26.57
C ARG A 466 -12.74 21.94 27.84
N GLN A 467 -11.45 22.24 28.06
CA GLN A 467 -11.03 23.07 29.20
C GLN A 467 -11.58 24.49 29.07
N CYS A 468 -11.56 25.06 27.86
CA CYS A 468 -12.16 26.37 27.58
C CYS A 468 -13.65 26.42 27.91
N LEU A 469 -14.40 25.37 27.56
CA LEU A 469 -15.82 25.26 27.90
C LEU A 469 -16.02 25.29 29.42
N THR A 470 -15.27 24.47 30.18
CA THR A 470 -15.41 24.44 31.64
C THR A 470 -15.04 25.77 32.28
N ASP A 471 -14.01 26.44 31.76
CA ASP A 471 -13.55 27.72 32.29
C ASP A 471 -14.56 28.84 32.00
N GLU A 472 -15.09 28.93 30.77
CA GLU A 472 -16.08 29.95 30.38
C GLU A 472 -17.42 29.76 31.09
N LEU A 473 -17.91 28.53 31.19
CA LEU A 473 -19.11 28.25 31.97
C LEU A 473 -18.92 28.57 33.45
N GLY A 474 -17.73 28.29 33.99
CA GLY A 474 -17.35 28.69 35.35
C GLY A 474 -17.37 30.20 35.56
N LEU A 475 -16.88 30.99 34.60
CA LEU A 475 -16.93 32.45 34.65
C LEU A 475 -18.38 32.97 34.66
N HIS A 476 -19.27 32.42 33.83
CA HIS A 476 -20.68 32.82 33.82
C HIS A 476 -21.42 32.47 35.12
N VAL A 477 -21.08 31.33 35.75
CA VAL A 477 -21.60 30.97 37.08
C VAL A 477 -21.09 31.96 38.14
N GLN A 478 -19.81 32.31 38.13
CA GLN A 478 -19.23 33.30 39.07
C GLN A 478 -19.84 34.70 38.91
N GLN A 479 -20.29 35.05 37.70
CA GLN A 479 -20.97 36.30 37.40
C GLN A 479 -22.48 36.28 37.72
N ASN A 480 -22.98 35.28 38.45
CA ASN A 480 -24.40 35.07 38.77
C ASN A 480 -25.32 34.95 37.54
N ARG A 481 -24.78 34.57 36.37
CA ARG A 481 -25.57 34.29 35.15
C ARG A 481 -25.99 32.83 35.05
N ALA A 482 -26.20 32.15 36.18
CA ALA A 482 -26.51 30.72 36.19
C ALA A 482 -27.97 30.38 35.83
N ILE A 483 -28.86 31.38 35.82
CA ILE A 483 -30.27 31.19 35.47
C ILE A 483 -30.41 31.25 33.94
N LEU A 484 -30.77 30.11 33.34
CA LEU A 484 -30.92 29.94 31.90
C LEU A 484 -32.39 29.74 31.52
N ASP A 485 -32.79 30.21 30.34
CA ASP A 485 -34.05 29.78 29.74
C ASP A 485 -33.97 28.33 29.21
N HIS A 486 -35.11 27.76 28.82
CA HIS A 486 -35.20 26.36 28.41
C HIS A 486 -34.31 26.04 27.19
N GLN A 487 -34.16 27.01 26.27
CA GLN A 487 -33.41 26.82 25.04
C GLN A 487 -31.91 26.97 25.27
N GLN A 488 -31.51 27.96 26.08
CA GLN A 488 -30.14 28.14 26.54
C GLN A 488 -29.65 26.91 27.30
N PHE A 489 -30.49 26.38 28.20
CA PHE A 489 -30.19 25.17 28.96
C PHE A 489 -29.92 23.97 28.05
N ASP A 490 -30.77 23.74 27.04
CA ASP A 490 -30.60 22.62 26.11
C ASP A 490 -29.27 22.72 25.32
N TYR A 491 -28.90 23.92 24.86
CA TYR A 491 -27.63 24.13 24.18
C TYR A 491 -26.42 23.89 25.09
N ILE A 492 -26.44 24.38 26.34
CA ILE A 492 -25.37 24.16 27.31
C ILE A 492 -25.21 22.67 27.62
N ILE A 493 -26.31 21.98 27.91
CA ILE A 493 -26.28 20.53 28.19
C ILE A 493 -25.77 19.75 26.98
N ARG A 494 -26.15 20.12 25.75
CA ARG A 494 -25.65 19.49 24.54
C ARG A 494 -24.13 19.66 24.37
N MET A 495 -23.59 20.83 24.70
CA MET A 495 -22.14 21.05 24.70
C MET A 495 -21.44 20.26 25.81
N MET A 496 -21.98 20.23 27.03
CA MET A 496 -21.42 19.44 28.14
C MET A 496 -21.41 17.95 27.82
N ASN A 497 -22.51 17.40 27.28
CA ASN A 497 -22.60 16.00 26.88
C ASN A 497 -21.60 15.65 25.77
N CYS A 498 -21.40 16.54 24.79
CA CYS A 498 -20.40 16.36 23.75
C CYS A 498 -18.98 16.23 24.32
N THR A 499 -18.65 16.99 25.37
CA THR A 499 -17.33 16.88 26.01
C THR A 499 -17.12 15.56 26.74
N LEU A 500 -18.18 14.94 27.26
CA LEU A 500 -18.10 13.66 27.97
C LEU A 500 -18.08 12.46 27.01
N GLN A 501 -18.85 12.49 25.93
CA GLN A 501 -18.98 11.37 24.98
C GLN A 501 -17.70 11.09 24.15
N ASP A 502 -16.87 12.11 23.90
CA ASP A 502 -15.66 11.99 23.07
C ASP A 502 -14.35 11.90 23.90
N CYS A 503 -14.40 11.59 25.21
CA CYS A 503 -13.22 11.51 26.08
C CYS A 503 -12.47 10.15 25.99
N SER A 504 -11.14 10.21 26.13
CA SER A 504 -10.33 9.02 26.43
C SER A 504 -10.48 8.65 27.91
N SER A 505 -10.38 7.36 28.26
CA SER A 505 -10.73 6.82 29.58
C SER A 505 -9.96 7.40 30.78
N LEU A 506 -8.84 8.10 30.56
CA LEU A 506 -8.08 8.77 31.63
C LEU A 506 -8.45 10.26 31.79
N GLU A 507 -8.92 10.91 30.74
CA GLU A 507 -9.26 12.35 30.71
C GLU A 507 -10.71 12.62 31.09
N GLU A 508 -11.58 11.62 30.92
CA GLU A 508 -12.99 11.65 31.31
C GLU A 508 -13.16 12.09 32.78
N TYR A 509 -12.33 11.57 33.70
CA TYR A 509 -12.43 11.89 35.13
C TYR A 509 -12.13 13.36 35.45
N ASN A 510 -11.16 13.97 34.78
CA ASN A 510 -10.79 15.37 35.05
C ASN A 510 -11.84 16.34 34.52
N ILE A 511 -12.38 16.06 33.33
CA ILE A 511 -13.41 16.90 32.73
C ILE A 511 -14.75 16.70 33.45
N ALA A 512 -15.11 15.47 33.79
CA ALA A 512 -16.30 15.19 34.60
C ALA A 512 -16.23 15.87 35.97
N ALA A 513 -15.06 15.86 36.63
CA ALA A 513 -14.87 16.57 37.89
C ALA A 513 -15.02 18.10 37.75
N ALA A 514 -14.59 18.68 36.63
CA ALA A 514 -14.76 20.11 36.35
C ALA A 514 -16.20 20.50 35.98
N LEU A 515 -16.95 19.60 35.35
CA LEU A 515 -18.35 19.83 34.95
C LEU A 515 -19.34 19.62 36.12
N LEU A 516 -19.01 18.78 37.10
CA LEU A 516 -19.91 18.45 38.21
C LEU A 516 -20.42 19.70 38.96
N PRO A 517 -19.59 20.68 39.36
CA PRO A 517 -20.06 21.89 40.02
C PRO A 517 -20.93 22.75 39.09
N LEU A 518 -20.61 22.79 37.80
CA LEU A 518 -21.35 23.55 36.79
C LEU A 518 -22.77 22.98 36.58
N THR A 519 -22.90 21.65 36.49
CA THR A 519 -24.22 21.01 36.40
C THR A 519 -25.12 21.37 37.58
N SER A 520 -24.56 21.44 38.80
CA SER A 520 -25.31 21.84 39.99
C SER A 520 -25.70 23.32 40.01
N ALA A 521 -24.93 24.17 39.33
CA ALA A 521 -25.17 25.62 39.25
C ALA A 521 -26.25 25.98 38.22
N PHE A 522 -26.24 25.34 37.05
CA PHE A 522 -27.20 25.59 35.96
C PHE A 522 -28.53 24.81 36.10
N TYR A 523 -28.62 23.87 37.03
CA TYR A 523 -29.84 23.12 37.34
C TYR A 523 -30.74 23.81 38.39
N ARG A 524 -30.33 24.97 38.92
CA ARG A 524 -31.12 25.81 39.84
C ARG A 524 -31.89 26.86 39.06
#